data_AF-A0A1Y4IVD4-F1
#
_entry.id   AF-A0A1Y4IVD4-F1
#
_cell.length_a   1.000
_cell.length_b   1.000
_cell.length_c   1.000
_cell.angle_alpha   90.00
_cell.angle_beta   90.00
_cell.angle_gamma   90.00
#
_symmetry.space_group_name_H-M   'P 1'
#
loop_
_entity.id
_entity.type
_entity.pdbx_description
1 polymer ?
#
loop_
_entity_poly.entity_id
_entity_poly.type
_entity_poly.pdbx_seq_one_letter_code
_entity_poly.pdbx_strand_id
1 'polypeptide(L)'
;MELCSSLKKGFGIHHGKLPKYIQQEILEQFNNGTFDIMFCTSTIVEGVNTDAQNMVILNASKGGEKLTPFDIKNIKGRAGRYYHCFVGRVFYMSKELLDIENSNSLSLDFVTYSDKSISVIDLDNADIQDLSTQNKEAKIEREDIAKNFILPKEVFIINRTISRDNQEKLARTLLDDTEFSKYSNWITYSVDIENFLHFRWISKILDTYCKAGLIDESTGKRFSAIANNYYSGGFRDILKYEINMYRQGKRKTMDDAYSRAFNSRRDVLEHKIPKILSLFESVIVFVAKKKNVNAENFSLSKVCRYYETGVKTLLGEALIEYGFPTDAIRRIEEKHTALNHMSVIEAKRYCREHYQAIKELLDEYENVLFVKAMRTF
;
A
#
# COMPACT_ATOMS: atom_id res chain seq x y z
N MET A 1 -6.49 -5.57 -21.39
CA MET A 1 -6.14 -5.84 -22.81
C MET A 1 -5.43 -4.65 -23.46
N GLU A 2 -5.67 -3.43 -22.98
CA GLU A 2 -5.08 -2.19 -23.54
C GLU A 2 -3.56 -2.05 -23.34
N LEU A 3 -2.99 -2.54 -22.24
CA LEU A 3 -1.54 -2.42 -21.99
C LEU A 3 -0.71 -3.20 -23.03
N CYS A 4 -0.99 -4.50 -23.19
CA CYS A 4 -0.26 -5.33 -24.15
C CYS A 4 -0.44 -4.85 -25.59
N SER A 5 -1.64 -4.37 -25.96
CA SER A 5 -1.88 -3.85 -27.30
C SER A 5 -1.17 -2.52 -27.53
N SER A 6 -1.03 -1.67 -26.51
CA SER A 6 -0.28 -0.41 -26.59
C SER A 6 1.23 -0.65 -26.69
N LEU A 7 1.76 -1.56 -25.88
CA LEU A 7 3.18 -1.95 -25.94
C LEU A 7 3.56 -2.53 -27.31
N LYS A 8 2.71 -3.39 -27.89
CA LYS A 8 2.90 -3.92 -29.25
C LYS A 8 2.89 -2.84 -30.34
N LYS A 9 2.32 -1.66 -30.05
CA LYS A 9 2.31 -0.49 -30.94
C LYS A 9 3.45 0.48 -30.64
N GLY A 10 4.35 0.16 -29.70
CA GLY A 10 5.45 1.04 -29.30
C GLY A 10 5.05 2.14 -28.32
N PHE A 11 4.00 1.93 -27.52
CA PHE A 11 3.56 2.88 -26.50
C PHE A 11 3.58 2.24 -25.11
N GLY A 12 4.34 2.83 -24.18
CA GLY A 12 4.30 2.49 -22.77
C GLY A 12 3.12 3.13 -22.05
N ILE A 13 2.56 2.45 -21.05
CA ILE A 13 1.54 3.02 -20.15
C ILE A 13 1.98 2.75 -18.73
N HIS A 14 2.10 3.80 -17.92
CA HIS A 14 2.51 3.68 -16.53
C HIS A 14 1.60 4.48 -15.60
N HIS A 15 0.96 3.78 -14.66
CA HIS A 15 0.13 4.41 -13.63
C HIS A 15 0.21 3.62 -12.32
N GLY A 16 0.00 4.29 -11.18
CA GLY A 16 0.17 3.68 -9.84
C GLY A 16 -0.77 2.52 -9.49
N LYS A 17 -1.73 2.16 -10.36
CA LYS A 17 -2.55 0.95 -10.20
C LYS A 17 -1.89 -0.32 -10.77
N LEU A 18 -0.84 -0.21 -11.58
CA LEU A 18 -0.13 -1.39 -12.08
C LEU A 18 0.67 -2.03 -10.93
N PRO A 19 0.88 -3.35 -10.93
CA PRO A 19 1.85 -3.97 -10.04
C PRO A 19 3.25 -3.37 -10.17
N LYS A 20 4.00 -3.28 -9.07
CA LYS A 20 5.34 -2.66 -9.03
C LYS A 20 6.30 -3.27 -10.06
N TYR A 21 6.32 -4.59 -10.21
CA TYR A 21 7.18 -5.27 -11.19
C TYR A 21 6.84 -4.88 -12.64
N ILE A 22 5.56 -4.65 -12.96
CA ILE A 22 5.14 -4.17 -14.29
C ILE A 22 5.57 -2.71 -14.48
N GLN A 23 5.41 -1.87 -13.45
CA GLN A 23 5.86 -0.48 -13.49
C GLN A 23 7.37 -0.37 -13.75
N GLN A 24 8.16 -1.18 -13.03
CA GLN A 24 9.62 -1.24 -13.20
C GLN A 24 10.03 -1.75 -14.59
N GLU A 25 9.39 -2.80 -15.08
CA GLU A 25 9.69 -3.34 -16.41
C GLU A 25 9.39 -2.33 -17.52
N ILE A 26 8.23 -1.68 -17.48
CA ILE A 26 7.87 -0.64 -18.46
C ILE A 26 8.89 0.51 -18.42
N LEU A 27 9.34 0.90 -17.23
CA LEU A 27 10.35 1.94 -17.07
C LEU A 27 11.73 1.50 -17.62
N GLU A 28 12.17 0.27 -17.32
CA GLU A 28 13.44 -0.28 -17.81
C GLU A 28 13.43 -0.35 -19.35
N GLN A 29 12.34 -0.84 -19.94
CA GLN A 29 12.17 -0.90 -21.39
C GLN A 29 12.13 0.49 -22.03
N PHE A 30 11.51 1.48 -21.38
CA PHE A 30 11.52 2.86 -21.84
C PHE A 30 12.94 3.46 -21.82
N ASN A 31 13.69 3.29 -20.72
CA ASN A 31 15.06 3.80 -20.60
C ASN A 31 16.03 3.09 -21.56
N ASN A 32 15.78 1.82 -21.89
CA ASN A 32 16.55 1.06 -22.88
C ASN A 32 16.22 1.47 -24.34
N GLY A 33 15.22 2.32 -24.57
CA GLY A 33 14.80 2.75 -25.90
C GLY A 33 13.98 1.70 -26.67
N THR A 34 13.40 0.72 -25.98
CA THR A 34 12.51 -0.28 -26.61
C THR A 34 11.26 0.37 -27.20
N PHE A 35 10.83 1.49 -26.62
CA PHE A 35 9.79 2.36 -27.17
C PHE A 35 10.03 3.82 -26.77
N ASP A 36 9.65 4.75 -27.63
CA ASP A 36 9.99 6.18 -27.48
C ASP A 36 8.95 6.99 -26.70
N ILE A 37 7.73 6.47 -26.57
CA ILE A 37 6.59 7.21 -26.01
C ILE A 37 6.00 6.43 -24.84
N MET A 38 5.95 7.08 -23.68
CA MET A 38 5.31 6.56 -22.47
C MET A 38 4.23 7.52 -21.97
N PHE A 39 3.00 7.00 -21.79
CA PHE A 39 1.90 7.73 -21.16
C PHE A 39 1.90 7.47 -19.66
N CYS A 40 1.81 8.53 -18.86
CA CYS A 40 1.86 8.41 -17.42
C CYS A 40 0.85 9.27 -16.67
N THR A 41 0.42 8.79 -15.50
CA THR A 41 -0.25 9.63 -14.50
C THR A 41 0.78 10.43 -13.70
N SER A 42 0.33 11.49 -13.03
CA SER A 42 1.18 12.34 -12.16
C SER A 42 1.91 11.57 -11.04
N THR A 43 1.53 10.33 -10.75
CA THR A 43 2.24 9.44 -9.81
C THR A 43 3.65 9.05 -10.24
N ILE A 44 4.05 9.19 -11.52
CA ILE A 44 5.46 8.98 -11.94
C ILE A 44 6.38 10.09 -11.45
N VAL A 45 5.82 11.26 -11.17
CA VAL A 45 6.60 12.47 -10.88
C VAL A 45 7.40 12.32 -9.58
N GLU A 46 6.95 11.45 -8.68
CA GLU A 46 7.56 11.15 -7.39
C GLU A 46 8.39 9.86 -7.46
N GLY A 47 9.72 9.98 -7.36
CA GLY A 47 10.59 8.83 -7.03
C GLY A 47 11.05 7.92 -8.18
N VAL A 48 10.81 8.26 -9.45
CA VAL A 48 11.15 7.38 -10.59
C VAL A 48 12.30 7.93 -11.43
N ASN A 49 13.24 7.05 -11.80
CA ASN A 49 14.42 7.41 -12.58
C ASN A 49 14.16 7.19 -14.11
N THR A 50 13.52 8.16 -14.79
CA THR A 50 13.19 8.12 -16.24
C THR A 50 14.15 8.96 -17.12
N ASP A 51 14.73 8.40 -18.19
CA ASP A 51 15.62 9.11 -19.13
C ASP A 51 14.88 9.96 -20.19
N ALA A 52 13.70 10.47 -19.84
CA ALA A 52 12.84 11.22 -20.76
C ALA A 52 13.48 12.56 -21.20
N GLN A 53 13.66 12.72 -22.52
CA GLN A 53 14.13 13.97 -23.14
C GLN A 53 13.05 15.05 -23.17
N ASN A 54 11.84 14.63 -23.51
CA ASN A 54 10.72 15.53 -23.78
C ASN A 54 9.57 15.17 -22.84
N MET A 55 8.90 16.19 -22.32
CA MET A 55 7.72 16.02 -21.48
C MET A 55 6.54 16.77 -22.07
N VAL A 56 5.41 16.09 -22.22
CA VAL A 56 4.16 16.68 -22.71
C VAL A 56 3.14 16.65 -21.58
N ILE A 57 2.69 17.82 -21.13
CA ILE A 57 1.66 17.94 -20.10
C ILE A 57 0.31 18.19 -20.78
N LEU A 58 -0.56 17.18 -20.70
CA LEU A 58 -1.85 17.17 -21.39
C LEU A 58 -2.93 17.96 -20.64
N ASN A 59 -3.03 17.78 -19.33
CA ASN A 59 -4.14 18.29 -18.51
C ASN A 59 -3.64 19.22 -17.41
N ALA A 60 -4.42 20.28 -17.12
CA ALA A 60 -4.18 21.22 -16.03
C ALA A 60 -4.73 20.75 -14.67
N SER A 61 -5.13 19.48 -14.56
CA SER A 61 -5.74 18.90 -13.37
C SER A 61 -5.22 17.50 -13.06
N LYS A 62 -5.22 17.15 -11.77
CA LYS A 62 -4.94 15.82 -11.23
C LYS A 62 -6.19 15.34 -10.49
N GLY A 63 -6.89 14.36 -11.05
CA GLY A 63 -8.18 13.92 -10.51
C GLY A 63 -9.24 15.02 -10.69
N GLY A 64 -9.83 15.47 -9.59
CA GLY A 64 -10.82 16.56 -9.60
C GLY A 64 -10.23 17.96 -9.34
N GLU A 65 -8.95 18.04 -8.95
CA GLU A 65 -8.32 19.29 -8.54
C GLU A 65 -7.38 19.83 -9.61
N LYS A 66 -7.24 21.16 -9.68
CA LYS A 66 -6.24 21.80 -10.56
C LYS A 66 -4.83 21.49 -10.07
N LEU A 67 -3.90 21.38 -11.00
CA LEU A 67 -2.49 21.29 -10.66
C LEU A 67 -2.05 22.56 -9.93
N THR A 68 -1.19 22.40 -8.94
CA THR A 68 -0.51 23.53 -8.31
C THR A 68 0.72 23.96 -9.12
N PRO A 69 1.23 25.18 -8.93
CA PRO A 69 2.50 25.58 -9.54
C PRO A 69 3.66 24.65 -9.14
N PHE A 70 3.60 24.08 -7.93
CA PHE A 70 4.57 23.10 -7.44
C PHE A 70 4.47 21.77 -8.21
N ASP A 71 3.26 21.28 -8.49
CA ASP A 71 3.07 20.07 -9.30
C ASP A 71 3.67 20.23 -10.70
N ILE A 72 3.41 21.36 -11.37
CA ILE A 72 3.96 21.63 -12.71
C ILE A 72 5.50 21.67 -12.66
N LYS A 73 6.08 22.30 -11.64
CA LYS A 73 7.54 22.35 -11.45
C LYS A 73 8.14 20.95 -11.22
N ASN A 74 7.49 20.10 -10.45
CA ASN A 74 7.93 18.72 -10.23
C ASN A 74 7.85 17.89 -11.51
N ILE A 75 6.78 18.05 -12.28
CA ILE A 75 6.59 17.38 -13.58
C ILE A 75 7.71 17.83 -14.53
N LYS A 76 7.82 19.12 -14.81
CA LYS A 76 8.78 19.66 -15.79
C LYS A 76 10.24 19.34 -15.46
N GLY A 77 10.59 19.21 -14.17
CA GLY A 77 11.92 18.82 -13.71
C GLY A 77 12.36 17.41 -14.12
N ARG A 78 11.45 16.59 -14.66
CA ARG A 78 11.76 15.27 -15.22
C ARG A 78 12.14 15.32 -16.71
N ALA A 79 12.02 16.48 -17.35
CA ALA A 79 12.45 16.66 -18.74
C ALA A 79 13.96 16.91 -18.81
N GLY A 80 14.67 16.03 -19.52
CA GLY A 80 16.11 16.11 -19.71
C GLY A 80 16.89 15.59 -18.51
N ARG A 81 18.01 14.92 -18.81
CA ARG A 81 18.94 14.42 -17.79
C ARG A 81 20.37 14.77 -18.10
N TYR A 82 21.05 15.24 -17.07
CA TYR A 82 22.48 15.45 -17.07
C TYR A 82 23.19 14.15 -17.51
N TYR A 83 24.16 14.26 -18.42
CA TYR A 83 24.87 13.18 -19.13
C TYR A 83 24.12 12.38 -20.22
N HIS A 84 22.79 12.41 -20.28
CA HIS A 84 22.04 11.72 -21.35
C HIS A 84 21.50 12.68 -22.42
N CYS A 85 21.15 13.90 -22.02
CA CYS A 85 20.47 14.88 -22.87
C CYS A 85 21.01 16.28 -22.59
N PHE A 86 21.44 17.03 -23.62
CA PHE A 86 21.91 18.41 -23.46
C PHE A 86 20.75 19.40 -23.23
N VAL A 87 19.55 19.09 -23.75
CA VAL A 87 18.35 19.92 -23.63
C VAL A 87 17.14 19.04 -23.30
N GLY A 88 16.47 19.33 -22.19
CA GLY A 88 15.12 18.83 -21.90
C GLY A 88 14.07 19.80 -22.44
N ARG A 89 13.01 19.28 -23.07
CA ARG A 89 11.90 20.11 -23.59
C ARG A 89 10.60 19.80 -22.89
N VAL A 90 9.81 20.84 -22.64
CA VAL A 90 8.51 20.73 -21.99
C VAL A 90 7.47 21.37 -22.90
N PHE A 91 6.40 20.63 -23.18
CA PHE A 91 5.30 21.04 -24.04
C PHE A 91 4.01 21.09 -23.22
N TYR A 92 3.36 22.26 -23.19
CA TYR A 92 2.06 22.45 -22.55
C TYR A 92 0.96 22.40 -23.61
N MET A 93 -0.05 21.56 -23.42
CA MET A 93 -1.16 21.42 -24.38
C MET A 93 -2.29 22.43 -24.16
N SER A 94 -2.23 23.23 -23.09
CA SER A 94 -3.22 24.28 -22.80
C SER A 94 -2.54 25.53 -22.23
N LYS A 95 -3.16 26.70 -22.49
CA LYS A 95 -2.70 27.98 -21.92
C LYS A 95 -2.87 28.01 -20.40
N GLU A 96 -3.88 27.32 -19.88
CA GLU A 96 -4.14 27.20 -18.44
C GLU A 96 -2.92 26.66 -17.67
N LEU A 97 -2.17 25.71 -18.25
CA LEU A 97 -0.93 25.20 -17.62
C LEU A 97 0.12 26.28 -17.44
N LEU A 98 0.26 27.18 -18.42
CA LEU A 98 1.19 28.30 -18.36
C LEU A 98 0.72 29.34 -17.33
N ASP A 99 -0.58 29.57 -17.23
CA ASP A 99 -1.16 30.48 -16.25
C ASP A 99 -0.98 29.96 -14.82
N ILE A 100 -1.12 28.64 -14.60
CA ILE A 100 -0.84 27.99 -13.32
C ILE A 100 0.65 28.08 -12.97
N GLU A 101 1.56 27.82 -13.91
CA GLU A 101 2.99 27.89 -13.63
C GLU A 101 3.43 29.31 -13.21
N ASN A 102 2.87 30.33 -13.86
CA ASN A 102 3.21 31.73 -13.63
C ASN A 102 2.41 32.38 -12.49
N SER A 103 1.50 31.65 -11.83
CA SER A 103 0.78 32.22 -10.71
C SER A 103 1.75 32.49 -9.55
N ASN A 104 1.80 33.73 -9.06
CA ASN A 104 2.65 34.18 -7.93
C ASN A 104 2.28 33.53 -6.59
N SER A 105 1.41 32.52 -6.59
CA SER A 105 0.93 31.79 -5.43
C SER A 105 1.88 30.65 -5.05
N LEU A 106 3.19 30.88 -5.01
CA LEU A 106 4.08 29.98 -4.24
C LEU A 106 3.92 30.26 -2.75
N SER A 107 2.67 30.30 -2.27
CA SER A 107 2.38 30.29 -0.85
C SER A 107 2.52 28.84 -0.40
N LEU A 108 3.55 28.56 0.40
CA LEU A 108 3.54 27.37 1.25
C LEU A 108 2.39 27.56 2.25
N ASP A 109 1.21 27.04 1.88
CA ASP A 109 0.05 27.01 2.77
C ASP A 109 0.29 25.90 3.80
N PHE A 110 0.96 26.26 4.89
CA PHE A 110 1.10 25.35 6.01
C PHE A 110 -0.27 25.22 6.67
N VAL A 111 -0.94 24.10 6.39
CA VAL A 111 -2.32 23.81 6.80
C VAL A 111 -2.57 24.13 8.28
N THR A 112 -1.59 23.87 9.15
CA THR A 112 -1.66 24.14 10.60
C THR A 112 -1.72 25.63 10.96
N TYR A 113 -1.03 26.49 10.20
CA TYR A 113 -1.02 27.95 10.41
C TYR A 113 -2.08 28.68 9.58
N SER A 114 -2.88 27.94 8.79
CA SER A 114 -4.00 28.51 8.05
C SER A 114 -5.24 28.66 8.93
N ASP A 115 -6.13 29.60 8.59
CA ASP A 115 -7.46 29.72 9.22
C ASP A 115 -8.45 28.66 8.71
N LYS A 116 -8.00 27.72 7.87
CA LYS A 116 -8.84 26.60 7.44
C LYS A 116 -8.96 25.61 8.59
N SER A 117 -10.15 25.01 8.71
CA SER A 117 -10.33 23.88 9.61
C SER A 117 -9.47 22.71 9.14
N ILE A 118 -8.68 22.18 10.06
CA ILE A 118 -7.81 21.03 9.80
C ILE A 118 -8.51 19.73 10.18
N SER A 119 -8.05 18.61 9.63
CA SER A 119 -8.64 17.32 9.97
C SER A 119 -8.43 16.99 11.45
N VAL A 120 -9.33 16.20 12.03
CA VAL A 120 -9.22 15.73 13.42
C VAL A 120 -7.88 15.06 13.69
N ILE A 121 -7.38 14.30 12.71
CA ILE A 121 -6.10 13.59 12.81
C ILE A 121 -4.94 14.58 12.85
N ASP A 122 -4.95 15.61 11.99
CA ASP A 122 -3.90 16.62 11.98
C ASP A 122 -3.91 17.43 13.28
N LEU A 123 -5.11 17.76 13.78
CA LEU A 123 -5.30 18.48 15.05
C LEU A 123 -4.78 17.69 16.26
N ASP A 124 -5.03 16.39 16.29
CA ASP A 124 -4.54 15.48 17.32
C ASP A 124 -3.01 15.39 17.34
N ASN A 125 -2.35 15.59 16.19
CA ASN A 125 -0.91 15.42 16.02
C ASN A 125 -0.10 16.72 16.01
N ALA A 126 -0.73 17.86 15.71
CA ALA A 126 -0.06 19.16 15.66
C ALA A 126 0.32 19.66 17.05
N ASP A 127 1.42 20.39 17.19
CA ASP A 127 1.70 21.11 18.43
C ASP A 127 0.82 22.35 18.53
N ILE A 128 0.36 22.69 19.74
CA ILE A 128 -0.58 23.81 19.94
C ILE A 128 -0.01 25.15 19.46
N GLN A 129 1.31 25.33 19.54
CA GLN A 129 2.00 26.55 19.09
C GLN A 129 1.96 26.72 17.57
N ASP A 130 1.82 25.62 16.82
CA ASP A 130 1.87 25.58 15.36
C ASP A 130 0.49 25.75 14.71
N LEU A 131 -0.52 26.09 15.53
CA LEU A 131 -1.91 26.25 15.11
C LEU A 131 -2.35 27.71 15.07
N SER A 132 -3.23 28.03 14.11
CA SER A 132 -4.02 29.26 14.11
C SER A 132 -4.91 29.36 15.36
N THR A 133 -5.37 30.57 15.71
CA THR A 133 -6.16 30.81 16.93
C THR A 133 -7.40 29.92 17.00
N GLN A 134 -8.14 29.80 15.90
CA GLN A 134 -9.32 28.95 15.82
C GLN A 134 -8.99 27.47 16.04
N ASN A 135 -7.89 26.98 15.44
CA ASN A 135 -7.47 25.59 15.59
C ASN A 135 -6.91 25.31 17.00
N LYS A 136 -6.35 26.31 17.70
CA LYS A 136 -5.93 26.18 19.11
C LYS A 136 -7.10 25.88 20.03
N GLU A 137 -8.21 26.59 19.88
CA GLU A 137 -9.43 26.37 20.66
C GLU A 137 -9.96 24.94 20.45
N ALA A 138 -10.09 24.52 19.19
CA ALA A 138 -10.50 23.17 18.84
C ALA A 138 -9.55 22.09 19.41
N LYS A 139 -8.23 22.34 19.43
CA LYS A 139 -7.27 21.42 20.03
C LYS A 139 -7.47 21.30 21.54
N ILE A 140 -7.70 22.41 22.25
CA ILE A 140 -7.91 22.42 23.70
C ILE A 140 -9.14 21.59 24.07
N GLU A 141 -10.25 21.77 23.36
CA GLU A 141 -11.47 20.97 23.56
C GLU A 141 -11.20 19.47 23.39
N ARG A 142 -10.44 19.11 22.35
CA ARG A 142 -10.08 17.70 22.10
C ARG A 142 -9.15 17.12 23.16
N GLU A 143 -8.16 17.88 23.62
CA GLU A 143 -7.29 17.44 24.71
C GLU A 143 -8.08 17.27 26.01
N ASP A 144 -9.15 18.05 26.25
CA ASP A 144 -10.04 17.85 27.39
C ASP A 144 -10.84 16.54 27.29
N ILE A 145 -11.44 16.27 26.12
CA ILE A 145 -12.12 14.99 25.85
C ILE A 145 -11.15 13.81 26.03
N ALA A 146 -9.92 13.94 25.53
CA ALA A 146 -8.91 12.89 25.57
C ALA A 146 -8.45 12.54 27.01
N LYS A 147 -8.66 13.40 28.01
CA LYS A 147 -8.38 13.06 29.42
C LYS A 147 -9.22 11.89 29.92
N ASN A 148 -10.40 11.68 29.34
CA ASN A 148 -11.31 10.59 29.71
C ASN A 148 -11.04 9.28 28.95
N PHE A 149 -10.04 9.27 28.05
CA PHE A 149 -9.70 8.10 27.27
C PHE A 149 -8.95 7.08 28.12
N ILE A 150 -9.21 5.80 27.87
CA ILE A 150 -8.55 4.71 28.58
C ILE A 150 -7.17 4.41 28.01
N LEU A 151 -6.94 4.74 26.74
CA LEU A 151 -5.69 4.49 26.06
C LEU A 151 -4.64 5.52 26.48
N PRO A 152 -3.38 5.09 26.74
CA PRO A 152 -2.31 5.99 27.12
C PRO A 152 -1.71 6.65 25.87
N LYS A 153 -0.97 7.75 26.08
CA LYS A 153 -0.43 8.58 24.99
C LYS A 153 0.46 7.81 24.02
N GLU A 154 1.20 6.82 24.51
CA GLU A 154 2.12 6.02 23.72
C GLU A 154 1.38 5.21 22.64
N VAL A 155 0.18 4.68 22.96
CA VAL A 155 -0.65 3.96 21.98
C VAL A 155 -1.18 4.90 20.90
N PHE A 156 -1.55 6.13 21.27
CA PHE A 156 -1.98 7.13 20.29
C PHE A 156 -0.85 7.51 19.32
N ILE A 157 0.37 7.69 19.82
CA ILE A 157 1.53 8.09 19.01
C ILE A 157 1.86 7.03 17.95
N ILE A 158 1.86 5.74 18.33
CA ILE A 158 2.13 4.63 17.40
C ILE A 158 1.07 4.59 16.29
N ASN A 159 -0.18 4.98 16.60
CA ASN A 159 -1.31 4.95 15.67
C ASN A 159 -1.74 6.34 15.18
N ARG A 160 -0.82 7.31 15.12
CA ARG A 160 -1.11 8.73 14.82
C ARG A 160 -1.93 9.00 13.56
N THR A 161 -1.97 8.06 12.61
CA THR A 161 -2.75 8.20 11.37
C THR A 161 -4.23 7.81 11.52
N ILE A 162 -4.68 7.56 12.75
CA ILE A 162 -6.06 7.20 13.11
C ILE A 162 -6.48 8.12 14.26
N SER A 163 -7.67 8.71 14.18
CA SER A 163 -8.16 9.62 15.21
C SER A 163 -8.21 8.95 16.58
N ARG A 164 -7.87 9.70 17.64
CA ARG A 164 -7.86 9.17 19.00
C ARG A 164 -9.23 8.59 19.40
N ASP A 165 -10.32 9.17 18.93
CA ASP A 165 -11.69 8.68 19.15
C ASP A 165 -11.92 7.25 18.62
N ASN A 166 -11.41 6.94 17.42
CA ASN A 166 -11.59 5.63 16.83
C ASN A 166 -10.73 4.57 17.53
N GLN A 167 -9.52 4.94 17.96
CA GLN A 167 -8.69 4.07 18.78
C GLN A 167 -9.38 3.77 20.12
N GLU A 168 -9.94 4.80 20.76
CA GLU A 168 -10.68 4.69 22.02
C GLU A 168 -11.93 3.80 21.89
N LYS A 169 -12.73 3.97 20.81
CA LYS A 169 -13.89 3.11 20.52
C LYS A 169 -13.47 1.64 20.44
N LEU A 170 -12.41 1.33 19.68
CA LEU A 170 -11.90 -0.03 19.56
C LEU A 170 -11.44 -0.59 20.91
N ALA A 171 -10.72 0.21 21.71
CA ALA A 171 -10.26 -0.19 23.03
C ALA A 171 -11.42 -0.50 23.98
N ARG A 172 -12.48 0.31 23.97
CA ARG A 172 -13.70 0.07 24.76
C ARG A 172 -14.44 -1.19 24.32
N THR A 173 -14.54 -1.44 23.02
CA THR A 173 -15.12 -2.69 22.50
C THR A 173 -14.30 -3.89 22.93
N LEU A 174 -12.98 -3.81 22.94
CA LEU A 174 -12.11 -4.91 23.36
C LEU A 174 -12.01 -5.08 24.87
N LEU A 175 -12.42 -4.10 25.68
CA LEU A 175 -12.53 -4.26 27.12
C LEU A 175 -13.72 -5.13 27.54
N ASP A 176 -14.74 -5.26 26.69
CA ASP A 176 -15.83 -6.19 26.91
C ASP A 176 -15.31 -7.63 26.98
N ASP A 177 -15.69 -8.37 28.02
CA ASP A 177 -15.16 -9.73 28.25
C ASP A 177 -15.56 -10.71 27.15
N THR A 178 -16.76 -10.54 26.57
CA THR A 178 -17.24 -11.42 25.50
C THR A 178 -16.42 -11.21 24.22
N GLU A 179 -16.12 -9.96 23.88
CA GLU A 179 -15.27 -9.64 22.74
C GLU A 179 -13.81 -10.02 22.97
N PHE A 180 -13.25 -9.74 24.15
CA PHE A 180 -11.87 -10.05 24.49
C PHE A 180 -11.61 -11.57 24.47
N SER A 181 -12.55 -12.37 24.96
CA SER A 181 -12.42 -13.84 25.02
C SER A 181 -12.21 -14.49 23.66
N LYS A 182 -12.59 -13.82 22.56
CA LYS A 182 -12.32 -14.29 21.18
C LYS A 182 -10.82 -14.36 20.86
N TYR A 183 -10.00 -13.60 21.59
CA TYR A 183 -8.58 -13.38 21.32
C TYR A 183 -7.65 -13.85 22.45
N SER A 184 -8.15 -14.00 23.68
CA SER A 184 -7.35 -14.29 24.88
C SER A 184 -6.38 -15.46 24.74
N ASN A 185 -6.80 -16.54 24.07
CA ASN A 185 -5.95 -17.71 23.83
C ASN A 185 -4.91 -17.51 22.73
N TRP A 186 -5.15 -16.60 21.79
CA TRP A 186 -4.24 -16.38 20.68
C TRP A 186 -3.12 -15.41 21.07
N ILE A 187 -3.47 -14.32 21.74
CA ILE A 187 -2.53 -13.25 22.07
C ILE A 187 -1.43 -13.67 23.06
N THR A 188 -1.48 -14.87 23.62
CA THR A 188 -0.43 -15.41 24.49
C THR A 188 0.69 -16.13 23.73
N TYR A 189 0.52 -16.36 22.42
CA TYR A 189 1.49 -17.05 21.57
C TYR A 189 2.02 -16.17 20.45
N SER A 190 3.19 -16.52 19.93
CA SER A 190 3.71 -15.92 18.70
C SER A 190 2.81 -16.29 17.52
N VAL A 191 2.50 -15.29 16.69
CA VAL A 191 1.60 -15.47 15.55
C VAL A 191 2.35 -16.07 14.38
N ASP A 192 1.91 -17.25 13.95
CA ASP A 192 2.32 -17.86 12.70
C ASP A 192 1.38 -17.44 11.55
N ILE A 193 1.96 -17.17 10.38
CA ILE A 193 1.23 -16.70 9.19
C ILE A 193 0.24 -17.78 8.72
N GLU A 194 0.64 -19.04 8.66
CA GLU A 194 -0.24 -20.11 8.15
C GLU A 194 -1.44 -20.30 9.06
N ASN A 195 -1.24 -20.33 10.38
CA ASN A 195 -2.34 -20.42 11.33
C ASN A 195 -3.29 -19.22 11.24
N PHE A 196 -2.76 -18.00 11.14
CA PHE A 196 -3.58 -16.79 11.00
C PHE A 196 -4.51 -16.88 9.78
N LEU A 197 -3.96 -17.34 8.65
CA LEU A 197 -4.67 -17.42 7.38
C LEU A 197 -5.65 -18.62 7.36
N HIS A 198 -5.23 -19.79 7.85
CA HIS A 198 -6.06 -21.00 7.91
C HIS A 198 -7.31 -20.78 8.76
N PHE A 199 -7.16 -20.18 9.95
CA PHE A 199 -8.28 -19.91 10.86
C PHE A 199 -9.04 -18.61 10.56
N ARG A 200 -8.72 -17.93 9.45
CA ARG A 200 -9.37 -16.70 8.97
C ARG A 200 -9.49 -15.63 10.05
N TRP A 201 -8.43 -15.44 10.83
CA TRP A 201 -8.43 -14.52 11.97
C TRP A 201 -8.70 -13.07 11.58
N ILE A 202 -8.34 -12.68 10.36
CA ILE A 202 -8.70 -11.36 9.82
C ILE A 202 -10.21 -11.09 9.86
N SER A 203 -11.05 -12.10 9.64
CA SER A 203 -12.50 -11.93 9.68
C SER A 203 -13.02 -11.68 11.08
N LYS A 204 -12.40 -12.27 12.11
CA LYS A 204 -12.73 -12.00 13.51
C LYS A 204 -12.37 -10.57 13.89
N ILE A 205 -11.17 -10.12 13.52
CA ILE A 205 -10.71 -8.75 13.76
C ILE A 205 -11.66 -7.74 13.09
N LEU A 206 -12.02 -7.97 11.81
CA LEU A 206 -12.93 -7.09 11.08
C LEU A 206 -14.34 -7.06 11.70
N ASP A 207 -14.85 -8.17 12.24
CA ASP A 207 -16.11 -8.20 13.01
C ASP A 207 -16.04 -7.27 14.23
N THR A 208 -14.94 -7.33 15.00
CA THR A 208 -14.75 -6.40 16.14
C THR A 208 -14.67 -4.94 15.69
N TYR A 209 -14.05 -4.63 14.54
CA TYR A 209 -14.06 -3.29 13.98
C TYR A 209 -15.47 -2.82 13.57
N CYS A 210 -16.31 -3.72 13.04
CA CYS A 210 -17.72 -3.44 12.77
C CYS A 210 -18.47 -3.14 14.08
N LYS A 211 -18.28 -3.95 15.12
CA LYS A 211 -18.91 -3.74 16.43
C LYS A 211 -18.48 -2.43 17.10
N ALA A 212 -17.22 -2.03 16.92
CA ALA A 212 -16.71 -0.76 17.40
C ALA A 212 -17.18 0.46 16.57
N GLY A 213 -17.88 0.23 15.45
CA GLY A 213 -18.38 1.27 14.57
C GLY A 213 -17.28 1.98 13.76
N LEU A 214 -16.13 1.34 13.56
CA LEU A 214 -15.01 1.90 12.77
C LEU A 214 -15.19 1.66 11.27
N ILE A 215 -15.89 0.59 10.91
CA ILE A 215 -16.25 0.22 9.53
C ILE A 215 -17.68 -0.33 9.51
N ASP A 216 -18.39 -0.18 8.40
CA ASP A 216 -19.69 -0.79 8.23
C ASP A 216 -19.59 -2.29 7.90
N GLU A 217 -20.69 -3.03 8.10
CA GLU A 217 -20.74 -4.48 7.89
C GLU A 217 -20.45 -4.89 6.43
N SER A 218 -20.85 -4.08 5.46
CA SER A 218 -20.61 -4.36 4.04
C SER A 218 -19.12 -4.24 3.71
N THR A 219 -18.44 -3.23 4.26
CA THR A 219 -17.00 -3.04 4.15
C THR A 219 -16.26 -4.18 4.86
N GLY A 220 -16.67 -4.56 6.07
CA GLY A 220 -16.08 -5.68 6.82
C GLY A 220 -16.17 -7.01 6.08
N LYS A 221 -17.35 -7.34 5.52
CA LYS A 221 -17.55 -8.53 4.68
C LYS A 221 -16.70 -8.49 3.41
N ARG A 222 -16.65 -7.33 2.73
CA ARG A 222 -15.83 -7.16 1.52
C ARG A 222 -14.35 -7.37 1.81
N PHE A 223 -13.82 -6.75 2.85
CA PHE A 223 -12.41 -6.86 3.23
C PHE A 223 -12.05 -8.29 3.65
N SER A 224 -12.93 -8.94 4.43
CA SER A 224 -12.79 -10.35 4.79
C SER A 224 -12.72 -11.25 3.55
N ALA A 225 -13.62 -11.04 2.58
CA ALA A 225 -13.64 -11.84 1.35
C ALA A 225 -12.36 -11.63 0.54
N ILE A 226 -11.91 -10.39 0.36
CA ILE A 226 -10.68 -10.08 -0.39
C ILE A 226 -9.46 -10.72 0.28
N ALA A 227 -9.31 -10.58 1.59
CA ALA A 227 -8.19 -11.16 2.35
C ALA A 227 -8.16 -12.70 2.28
N ASN A 228 -9.30 -13.35 2.53
CA ASN A 228 -9.39 -14.82 2.53
C ASN A 228 -9.25 -15.43 1.12
N ASN A 229 -9.77 -14.75 0.08
CA ASN A 229 -9.60 -15.19 -1.31
C ASN A 229 -8.14 -15.06 -1.76
N TYR A 230 -7.44 -14.00 -1.33
CA TYR A 230 -6.03 -13.81 -1.62
C TYR A 230 -5.14 -14.90 -1.00
N TYR A 231 -5.48 -15.36 0.20
CA TYR A 231 -4.83 -16.53 0.78
C TYR A 231 -5.06 -17.78 -0.08
N SER A 232 -6.33 -18.07 -0.41
CA SER A 232 -6.73 -19.33 -1.06
C SER A 232 -6.14 -19.51 -2.47
N GLY A 233 -6.06 -18.44 -3.26
CA GLY A 233 -5.57 -18.56 -4.64
C GLY A 233 -4.89 -17.32 -5.19
N GLY A 234 -4.41 -16.45 -4.31
CA GLY A 234 -3.64 -15.26 -4.66
C GLY A 234 -4.40 -14.23 -5.46
N PHE A 235 -3.64 -13.45 -6.23
CA PHE A 235 -4.23 -12.40 -7.06
C PHE A 235 -5.21 -12.98 -8.10
N ARG A 236 -4.96 -14.21 -8.55
CA ARG A 236 -5.82 -14.94 -9.50
C ARG A 236 -7.26 -15.05 -9.01
N ASP A 237 -7.50 -15.32 -7.73
CA ASP A 237 -8.87 -15.48 -7.23
C ASP A 237 -9.61 -14.14 -7.07
N ILE A 238 -8.89 -13.06 -6.72
CA ILE A 238 -9.43 -11.69 -6.77
C ILE A 238 -9.82 -11.33 -8.21
N LEU A 239 -8.94 -11.65 -9.17
CA LEU A 239 -9.18 -11.37 -10.58
C LEU A 239 -10.36 -12.19 -11.13
N LYS A 240 -10.46 -13.49 -10.81
CA LYS A 240 -11.61 -14.32 -11.18
C LYS A 240 -12.94 -13.73 -10.68
N TYR A 241 -12.96 -13.23 -9.44
CA TYR A 241 -14.15 -12.59 -8.88
C TYR A 241 -14.59 -11.38 -9.72
N GLU A 242 -13.68 -10.45 -10.03
CA GLU A 242 -14.00 -9.26 -10.81
C GLU A 242 -14.38 -9.57 -12.26
N ILE A 243 -13.74 -10.57 -12.88
CA ILE A 243 -14.10 -11.07 -14.21
C ILE A 243 -15.51 -11.68 -14.20
N ASN A 244 -15.87 -12.44 -13.16
CA ASN A 244 -17.22 -12.99 -13.04
C ASN A 244 -18.26 -11.89 -12.82
N MET A 245 -17.94 -10.82 -12.09
CA MET A 245 -18.81 -9.64 -11.99
C MET A 245 -19.01 -8.95 -13.35
N TYR A 246 -17.97 -8.88 -14.18
CA TYR A 246 -18.09 -8.38 -15.56
C TYR A 246 -19.00 -9.27 -16.41
N ARG A 247 -18.83 -10.59 -16.36
CA ARG A 247 -19.69 -11.55 -17.08
C ARG A 247 -21.16 -11.48 -16.67
N GLN A 248 -21.43 -11.05 -15.43
CA GLN A 248 -22.78 -10.81 -14.90
C GLN A 248 -23.34 -9.41 -15.25
N GLY A 249 -22.62 -8.59 -16.04
CA GLY A 249 -23.03 -7.24 -16.40
C GLY A 249 -22.88 -6.19 -15.28
N LYS A 250 -22.22 -6.53 -14.16
CA LYS A 250 -21.99 -5.61 -13.03
C LYS A 250 -20.76 -4.72 -13.18
N ARG A 251 -19.94 -4.96 -14.21
CA ARG A 251 -18.77 -4.15 -14.59
C ARG A 251 -18.92 -3.69 -16.03
N LYS A 252 -18.40 -2.50 -16.35
CA LYS A 252 -18.60 -1.89 -17.67
C LYS A 252 -17.76 -2.59 -18.75
N THR A 253 -16.50 -2.85 -18.45
CA THR A 253 -15.53 -3.43 -19.39
C THR A 253 -14.64 -4.45 -18.69
N MET A 254 -13.94 -5.26 -19.47
CA MET A 254 -12.92 -6.16 -18.94
C MET A 254 -11.80 -5.39 -18.21
N ASP A 255 -11.38 -4.24 -18.76
CA ASP A 255 -10.34 -3.41 -18.14
C ASP A 255 -10.81 -2.74 -16.84
N ASP A 256 -12.11 -2.44 -16.68
CA ASP A 256 -12.71 -2.04 -15.39
C ASP A 256 -12.58 -3.17 -14.36
N ALA A 257 -12.81 -4.43 -14.76
CA ALA A 257 -12.63 -5.58 -13.87
C ALA A 257 -11.17 -5.76 -13.44
N TYR A 258 -10.20 -5.69 -14.37
CA TYR A 258 -8.77 -5.74 -14.03
C TYR A 258 -8.37 -4.59 -13.10
N SER A 259 -8.79 -3.36 -13.42
CA SER A 259 -8.49 -2.17 -12.62
C SER A 259 -9.03 -2.30 -11.19
N ARG A 260 -10.23 -2.87 -11.01
CA ARG A 260 -10.81 -3.12 -9.68
C ARG A 260 -10.07 -4.21 -8.92
N ALA A 261 -9.61 -5.26 -9.60
CA ALA A 261 -8.79 -6.30 -8.97
C ALA A 261 -7.47 -5.69 -8.45
N PHE A 262 -6.78 -4.90 -9.27
CA PHE A 262 -5.56 -4.20 -8.86
C PHE A 262 -5.80 -3.22 -7.71
N ASN A 263 -6.86 -2.42 -7.77
CA ASN A 263 -7.21 -1.52 -6.67
C ASN A 263 -7.56 -2.29 -5.39
N SER A 264 -8.24 -3.44 -5.49
CA SER A 264 -8.57 -4.27 -4.32
C SER A 264 -7.30 -4.82 -3.67
N ARG A 265 -6.31 -5.23 -4.47
CA ARG A 265 -5.00 -5.61 -3.96
C ARG A 265 -4.32 -4.42 -3.25
N ARG A 266 -4.11 -3.31 -3.97
CA ARG A 266 -3.36 -2.16 -3.46
C ARG A 266 -4.06 -1.45 -2.28
N ASP A 267 -5.32 -1.08 -2.44
CA ASP A 267 -6.01 -0.23 -1.48
C ASP A 267 -6.53 -1.03 -0.27
N VAL A 268 -6.88 -2.32 -0.45
CA VAL A 268 -7.40 -3.16 0.64
C VAL A 268 -6.28 -3.99 1.27
N LEU A 269 -5.64 -4.88 0.49
CA LEU A 269 -4.63 -5.78 1.05
C LEU A 269 -3.36 -5.04 1.44
N GLU A 270 -2.80 -4.22 0.55
CA GLU A 270 -1.48 -3.63 0.79
C GLU A 270 -1.52 -2.40 1.73
N HIS A 271 -2.71 -1.84 1.98
CA HIS A 271 -2.84 -0.61 2.77
C HIS A 271 -3.82 -0.72 3.95
N LYS A 272 -5.11 -1.00 3.68
CA LYS A 272 -6.13 -0.96 4.75
C LYS A 272 -6.01 -2.11 5.75
N ILE A 273 -5.74 -3.33 5.28
CA ILE A 273 -5.62 -4.51 6.15
C ILE A 273 -4.41 -4.36 7.11
N PRO A 274 -3.19 -4.02 6.66
CA PRO A 274 -2.06 -3.76 7.54
C PRO A 274 -2.36 -2.68 8.57
N LYS A 275 -2.96 -1.55 8.17
CA LYS A 275 -3.35 -0.48 9.09
C LYS A 275 -4.36 -0.94 10.16
N ILE A 276 -5.33 -1.77 9.79
CA ILE A 276 -6.29 -2.40 10.72
C ILE A 276 -5.57 -3.35 11.69
N LEU A 277 -4.64 -4.17 11.20
CA LEU A 277 -3.89 -5.11 12.03
C LEU A 277 -2.95 -4.40 13.01
N SER A 278 -2.23 -3.37 12.57
CA SER A 278 -1.34 -2.58 13.44
C SER A 278 -2.10 -1.84 14.55
N LEU A 279 -3.24 -1.23 14.23
CA LEU A 279 -4.10 -0.62 15.25
C LEU A 279 -4.67 -1.69 16.19
N PHE A 280 -5.12 -2.82 15.66
CA PHE A 280 -5.63 -3.91 16.48
C PHE A 280 -4.55 -4.41 17.46
N GLU A 281 -3.34 -4.67 16.98
CA GLU A 281 -2.20 -5.16 17.77
C GLU A 281 -1.89 -4.25 18.96
N SER A 282 -1.67 -2.97 18.70
CA SER A 282 -1.34 -2.00 19.74
C SER A 282 -2.46 -1.84 20.78
N VAL A 283 -3.72 -1.86 20.37
CA VAL A 283 -4.87 -1.74 21.28
C VAL A 283 -5.10 -3.03 22.08
N ILE A 284 -5.06 -4.21 21.44
CA ILE A 284 -5.30 -5.48 22.13
C ILE A 284 -4.21 -5.78 23.15
N VAL A 285 -2.94 -5.44 22.85
CA VAL A 285 -1.82 -5.60 23.80
C VAL A 285 -2.03 -4.72 25.04
N PHE A 286 -2.47 -3.47 24.85
CA PHE A 286 -2.83 -2.61 25.97
C PHE A 286 -3.98 -3.19 26.81
N VAL A 287 -5.05 -3.64 26.15
CA VAL A 287 -6.22 -4.23 26.83
C VAL A 287 -5.84 -5.52 27.57
N ALA A 288 -5.00 -6.36 26.98
CA ALA A 288 -4.51 -7.60 27.59
C ALA A 288 -3.73 -7.31 28.87
N LYS A 289 -2.82 -6.32 28.85
CA LYS A 289 -2.11 -5.86 30.04
C LYS A 289 -3.07 -5.38 31.14
N LYS A 290 -4.12 -4.64 30.78
CA LYS A 290 -5.15 -4.17 31.72
C LYS A 290 -5.99 -5.32 32.31
N LYS A 291 -6.14 -6.42 31.57
CA LYS A 291 -6.82 -7.66 32.00
C LYS A 291 -5.86 -8.71 32.60
N ASN A 292 -4.60 -8.36 32.87
CA ASN A 292 -3.57 -9.27 33.40
C ASN A 292 -3.28 -10.51 32.53
N VAL A 293 -3.43 -10.38 31.21
CA VAL A 293 -3.05 -11.42 30.23
C VAL A 293 -1.70 -11.06 29.62
N ASN A 294 -0.74 -12.00 29.65
CA ASN A 294 0.56 -11.82 29.02
C ASN A 294 0.42 -11.89 27.49
N ALA A 295 0.78 -10.80 26.81
CA ALA A 295 0.80 -10.70 25.35
C ALA A 295 2.16 -10.21 24.81
N GLU A 296 3.26 -10.43 25.55
CA GLU A 296 4.60 -9.92 25.18
C GLU A 296 5.13 -10.47 23.84
N ASN A 297 4.77 -11.72 23.51
CA ASN A 297 5.22 -12.38 22.29
C ASN A 297 4.24 -12.20 21.10
N PHE A 298 3.12 -11.52 21.31
CA PHE A 298 2.14 -11.30 20.28
C PHE A 298 2.57 -10.19 19.33
N SER A 299 2.68 -10.51 18.04
CA SER A 299 2.85 -9.50 17.01
C SER A 299 2.23 -9.93 15.69
N LEU A 300 1.58 -8.99 15.01
CA LEU A 300 1.00 -9.16 13.68
C LEU A 300 1.93 -8.66 12.57
N SER A 301 3.12 -8.17 12.91
CA SER A 301 4.08 -7.61 11.94
C SER A 301 4.39 -8.54 10.76
N LYS A 302 4.48 -9.86 10.98
CA LYS A 302 4.67 -10.86 9.91
C LYS A 302 3.44 -10.95 8.99
N VAL A 303 2.25 -10.88 9.56
CA VAL A 303 0.98 -10.93 8.82
C VAL A 303 0.75 -9.64 8.04
N CYS A 304 1.08 -8.48 8.62
CA CYS A 304 1.06 -7.19 7.91
C CYS A 304 1.93 -7.24 6.66
N ARG A 305 3.20 -7.66 6.81
CA ARG A 305 4.13 -7.81 5.69
C ARG A 305 3.61 -8.77 4.63
N TYR A 306 3.01 -9.89 5.01
CA TYR A 306 2.37 -10.81 4.07
C TYR A 306 1.28 -10.12 3.23
N TYR A 307 0.43 -9.30 3.84
CA TYR A 307 -0.61 -8.58 3.07
C TYR A 307 -0.05 -7.42 2.23
N GLU A 308 1.02 -6.77 2.69
CA GLU A 308 1.71 -5.68 1.96
C GLU A 308 2.46 -6.18 0.73
N THR A 309 3.13 -7.33 0.84
CA THR A 309 4.05 -7.83 -0.17
C THR A 309 3.49 -9.02 -0.96
N GLY A 310 2.60 -9.79 -0.33
CA GLY A 310 2.00 -10.99 -0.89
C GLY A 310 2.82 -12.27 -0.71
N VAL A 311 3.92 -12.22 0.05
CA VAL A 311 4.90 -13.31 0.22
C VAL A 311 5.10 -13.64 1.70
N LYS A 312 5.63 -14.83 2.00
CA LYS A 312 5.76 -15.34 3.38
C LYS A 312 7.20 -15.31 3.92
N THR A 313 8.20 -15.24 3.05
CA THR A 313 9.61 -15.42 3.41
C THR A 313 10.41 -14.12 3.29
N LEU A 314 11.49 -14.01 4.05
CA LEU A 314 12.44 -12.89 3.93
C LEU A 314 13.11 -12.85 2.55
N LEU A 315 13.35 -14.00 1.93
CA LEU A 315 13.83 -14.06 0.55
C LEU A 315 12.79 -13.47 -0.41
N GLY A 316 11.51 -13.81 -0.22
CA GLY A 316 10.41 -13.27 -1.00
C GLY A 316 10.33 -11.74 -0.87
N GLU A 317 10.46 -11.20 0.34
CA GLU A 317 10.48 -9.75 0.57
C GLU A 317 11.59 -9.08 -0.27
N ALA A 318 12.82 -9.61 -0.22
CA ALA A 318 13.95 -9.10 -1.01
C ALA A 318 13.72 -9.22 -2.52
N LEU A 319 13.09 -10.31 -2.98
CA LEU A 319 12.72 -10.50 -4.39
C LEU A 319 11.66 -9.48 -4.85
N ILE A 320 10.67 -9.15 -4.02
CA ILE A 320 9.69 -8.09 -4.33
C ILE A 320 10.37 -6.73 -4.48
N GLU A 321 11.33 -6.40 -3.61
CA GLU A 321 12.08 -5.15 -3.72
C GLU A 321 12.87 -5.05 -5.03
N TYR A 322 13.42 -6.17 -5.48
CA TYR A 322 14.11 -6.31 -6.76
C TYR A 322 13.18 -6.20 -7.99
N GLY A 323 11.86 -6.26 -7.79
CA GLY A 323 10.89 -6.24 -8.89
C GLY A 323 10.53 -7.62 -9.42
N PHE A 324 10.75 -8.67 -8.64
CA PHE A 324 10.36 -10.02 -9.04
C PHE A 324 8.83 -10.23 -8.94
N PRO A 325 8.18 -10.93 -9.89
CA PRO A 325 6.74 -11.13 -9.86
C PRO A 325 6.27 -11.90 -8.61
N THR A 326 5.31 -11.34 -7.86
CA THR A 326 4.80 -11.94 -6.60
C THR A 326 4.30 -13.37 -6.78
N ASP A 327 3.58 -13.66 -7.86
CA ASP A 327 3.03 -15.00 -8.11
C ASP A 327 4.13 -16.04 -8.37
N ALA A 328 5.28 -15.62 -8.90
CA ALA A 328 6.44 -16.48 -9.10
C ALA A 328 7.12 -16.81 -7.76
N ILE A 329 7.27 -15.81 -6.89
CA ILE A 329 7.79 -16.01 -5.53
C ILE A 329 6.91 -17.01 -4.77
N ARG A 330 5.59 -16.83 -4.82
CA ARG A 330 4.65 -17.74 -4.16
C ARG A 330 4.81 -19.18 -4.62
N ARG A 331 4.99 -19.44 -5.92
CA ARG A 331 5.24 -20.80 -6.44
C ARG A 331 6.50 -21.41 -5.82
N ILE A 332 7.57 -20.61 -5.67
CA ILE A 332 8.80 -21.04 -5.02
C ILE A 332 8.54 -21.33 -3.53
N GLU A 333 7.91 -20.42 -2.79
CA GLU A 333 7.63 -20.58 -1.35
C GLU A 333 6.73 -21.79 -1.05
N GLU A 334 5.71 -22.02 -1.88
CA GLU A 334 4.79 -23.16 -1.75
C GLU A 334 5.47 -24.50 -1.99
N LYS A 335 6.46 -24.56 -2.90
CA LYS A 335 7.23 -25.78 -3.19
C LYS A 335 8.44 -25.99 -2.28
N HIS A 336 9.01 -24.90 -1.75
CA HIS A 336 10.20 -24.91 -0.92
C HIS A 336 9.92 -24.29 0.45
N THR A 337 9.06 -24.95 1.23
CA THR A 337 8.62 -24.49 2.56
C THR A 337 9.75 -24.30 3.57
N ALA A 338 10.92 -24.92 3.34
CA ALA A 338 12.13 -24.72 4.13
C ALA A 338 12.56 -23.24 4.18
N LEU A 339 12.23 -22.45 3.15
CA LEU A 339 12.56 -21.02 3.07
C LEU A 339 11.89 -20.17 4.16
N ASN A 340 10.78 -20.62 4.75
CA ASN A 340 10.03 -19.87 5.78
C ASN A 340 10.84 -19.54 7.03
N HIS A 341 11.89 -20.30 7.32
CA HIS A 341 12.69 -20.17 8.54
C HIS A 341 14.14 -19.74 8.26
N MET A 342 14.46 -19.38 7.02
CA MET A 342 15.83 -19.04 6.61
C MET A 342 16.04 -17.53 6.56
N SER A 343 17.25 -17.10 6.93
CA SER A 343 17.73 -15.76 6.58
C SER A 343 17.91 -15.63 5.06
N VAL A 344 17.98 -14.40 4.55
CA VAL A 344 18.18 -14.15 3.11
C VAL A 344 19.44 -14.83 2.57
N ILE A 345 20.53 -14.86 3.36
CA ILE A 345 21.81 -15.48 2.96
C ILE A 345 21.67 -16.99 2.85
N GLU A 346 21.04 -17.63 3.84
CA GLU A 346 20.80 -19.08 3.84
C GLU A 346 19.85 -19.47 2.71
N ALA A 347 18.79 -18.69 2.52
CA ALA A 347 17.82 -18.88 1.46
C ALA A 347 18.49 -18.79 0.07
N LYS A 348 19.41 -17.83 -0.15
CA LYS A 348 20.19 -17.74 -1.40
C LYS A 348 21.05 -18.99 -1.64
N ARG A 349 21.71 -19.51 -0.60
CA ARG A 349 22.50 -20.73 -0.72
C ARG A 349 21.59 -21.93 -1.05
N TYR A 350 20.48 -22.06 -0.34
CA TYR A 350 19.48 -23.10 -0.60
C TYR A 350 18.99 -23.03 -2.06
N CYS A 351 18.65 -21.84 -2.55
CA CYS A 351 18.21 -21.64 -3.93
C CYS A 351 19.28 -21.99 -4.97
N ARG A 352 20.57 -21.81 -4.67
CA ARG A 352 21.66 -22.21 -5.57
C ARG A 352 21.80 -23.73 -5.62
N GLU A 353 21.71 -24.40 -4.47
CA GLU A 353 21.78 -25.86 -4.38
C GLU A 353 20.57 -26.54 -5.05
N HIS A 354 19.39 -25.93 -4.96
CA HIS A 354 18.13 -26.46 -5.49
C HIS A 354 17.68 -25.77 -6.77
N TYR A 355 18.60 -25.10 -7.48
CA TYR A 355 18.27 -24.23 -8.61
C TYR A 355 17.52 -24.97 -9.73
N GLN A 356 17.85 -26.23 -9.97
CA GLN A 356 17.19 -27.01 -11.02
C GLN A 356 15.69 -27.21 -10.75
N ALA A 357 15.31 -27.46 -9.49
CA ALA A 357 13.90 -27.59 -9.10
C ALA A 357 13.18 -26.22 -9.15
N ILE A 358 13.86 -25.15 -8.73
CA ILE A 358 13.30 -23.79 -8.80
C ILE A 358 13.08 -23.35 -10.24
N LYS A 359 14.03 -23.64 -11.14
CA LYS A 359 13.96 -23.33 -12.56
C LYS A 359 12.71 -23.91 -13.24
N GLU A 360 12.24 -25.07 -12.80
CA GLU A 360 11.02 -25.70 -13.34
C GLU A 360 9.72 -24.97 -12.94
N LEU A 361 9.77 -24.09 -11.93
CA LEU A 361 8.63 -23.31 -11.44
C LEU A 361 8.48 -21.95 -12.13
N LEU A 362 9.47 -21.57 -12.93
CA LEU A 362 9.62 -20.25 -13.53
C LEU A 362 9.57 -20.35 -15.05
N ASP A 363 8.95 -19.35 -15.69
CA ASP A 363 9.11 -19.18 -17.14
C ASP A 363 10.50 -18.62 -17.50
N GLU A 364 10.79 -18.50 -18.80
CA GLU A 364 12.10 -18.05 -19.28
C GLU A 364 12.44 -16.64 -18.78
N TYR A 365 11.47 -15.73 -18.76
CA TYR A 365 11.65 -14.35 -18.32
C TYR A 365 11.86 -14.27 -16.80
N GLU A 366 11.01 -14.96 -16.04
CA GLU A 366 11.12 -15.08 -14.59
C GLU A 366 12.45 -15.71 -14.19
N ASN A 367 12.95 -16.68 -14.95
CA ASN A 367 14.26 -17.27 -14.68
C ASN A 367 15.41 -16.26 -14.84
N VAL A 368 15.42 -15.49 -15.94
CA VAL A 368 16.44 -14.45 -16.16
C VAL A 368 16.43 -13.44 -15.01
N LEU A 369 15.25 -12.97 -14.60
CA LEU A 369 15.10 -12.08 -13.45
C LEU A 369 15.62 -12.72 -12.15
N PHE A 370 15.33 -14.00 -11.94
CA PHE A 370 15.70 -14.71 -10.71
C PHE A 370 17.22 -14.82 -10.59
N VAL A 371 17.89 -15.18 -11.69
CA VAL A 371 19.36 -15.25 -11.73
C VAL A 371 19.99 -13.88 -11.49
N LYS A 372 19.42 -12.81 -12.06
CA LYS A 372 19.87 -11.42 -11.85
C LYS A 372 19.71 -11.02 -10.37
N ALA A 373 18.56 -11.34 -9.77
CA ALA A 373 18.25 -11.06 -8.38
C ALA A 373 19.24 -11.77 -7.42
N MET A 374 19.46 -13.08 -7.61
CA MET A 374 20.35 -13.90 -6.75
C MET A 374 21.83 -13.49 -6.79
N ARG A 375 22.22 -12.64 -7.74
CA ARG A 375 23.57 -12.07 -7.89
C ARG A 375 23.71 -10.67 -7.27
N THR A 376 22.60 -9.94 -7.05
CA THR A 376 22.66 -8.50 -6.75
C THR A 376 22.68 -8.20 -5.24
N PHE A 377 21.80 -8.83 -4.46
CA PHE A 377 21.75 -8.72 -3.01
C PHE A 377 22.12 -10.05 -2.40
#